data_AF-A0A8C4YA14-F1
#
_entry.id   AF-A0A8C4YA14-F1
#
_cell.length_a   1.000
_cell.length_b   1.000
_cell.length_c   1.000
_cell.angle_alpha   90.00
_cell.angle_beta   90.00
_cell.angle_gamma   90.00
#
_symmetry.space_group_name_H-M   'P 1'
#
loop_
_entity.id
_entity.type
_entity.pdbx_description
1 polymer ?
#
loop_
_entity_poly.entity_id
_entity_poly.type
_entity_poly.pdbx_seq_one_letter_code
_entity_poly.pdbx_strand_id
1 'polypeptide(L)'
;MGKVVFSLLLALPLVTLGASADKKCVLSGSWRNELGSNMTISAVNAEGGFTGSYFTAVTATNKRILVSPLKGSQNSKSQRKQPTFGFTVSWTFSNSVTVFVGQCFMDDNGEESLKTMWLLRQEVGSPFADWKATRVGTNVFTRIK
;
A
#
# COMPACT_ATOMS: atom_id res chain seq x y z
N MET A 1 -12.03 78.39 -4.11
CA MET A 1 -10.83 77.54 -3.92
C MET A 1 -11.25 76.19 -3.37
N GLY A 2 -11.52 75.21 -4.24
CA GLY A 2 -11.91 73.84 -3.83
C GLY A 2 -10.68 72.94 -3.78
N LYS A 3 -10.47 72.23 -2.66
CA LYS A 3 -9.39 71.24 -2.50
C LYS A 3 -9.90 69.86 -2.89
N VAL A 4 -9.33 69.29 -3.95
CA VAL A 4 -9.55 67.89 -4.34
C VAL A 4 -8.57 67.03 -3.55
N VAL A 5 -9.08 66.06 -2.79
CA VAL A 5 -8.28 65.09 -2.04
C VAL A 5 -8.19 63.81 -2.89
N PHE A 6 -6.97 63.45 -3.29
CA PHE A 6 -6.69 62.20 -4.00
C PHE A 6 -6.47 61.08 -2.99
N SER A 7 -7.39 60.12 -2.92
CA SER A 7 -7.22 58.88 -2.14
C SER A 7 -6.37 57.89 -2.95
N LEU A 8 -5.18 57.58 -2.44
CA LEU A 8 -4.28 56.57 -3.01
C LEU A 8 -4.69 55.19 -2.47
N LEU A 9 -5.29 54.34 -3.31
CA LEU A 9 -5.59 52.94 -2.98
C LEU A 9 -4.37 52.06 -3.31
N LEU A 10 -3.64 51.61 -2.29
CA LEU A 10 -2.63 50.56 -2.45
C LEU A 10 -3.33 49.19 -2.56
N ALA A 11 -3.22 48.54 -3.71
CA ALA A 11 -3.59 47.14 -3.88
C ALA A 11 -2.38 46.24 -3.54
N LEU A 12 -2.48 45.45 -2.47
CA LEU A 12 -1.51 44.40 -2.15
C LEU A 12 -1.78 43.17 -3.03
N PRO A 13 -0.78 42.63 -3.76
CA PRO A 13 -0.92 41.35 -4.42
C PRO A 13 -0.94 40.23 -3.38
N LEU A 14 -2.05 39.51 -3.31
CA LEU A 14 -2.19 38.32 -2.47
C LEU A 14 -1.42 37.17 -3.14
N VAL A 15 -0.15 36.97 -2.76
CA VAL A 15 0.60 35.78 -3.15
C VAL A 15 0.04 34.60 -2.36
N THR A 16 -0.81 33.81 -3.00
CA THR A 16 -1.25 32.53 -2.44
C THR A 16 -0.09 31.54 -2.57
N LEU A 17 0.62 31.29 -1.47
CA LEU A 17 1.42 30.07 -1.37
C LEU A 17 0.45 28.89 -1.42
N GLY A 18 0.28 28.31 -2.60
CA GLY A 18 -0.34 27.00 -2.74
C GLY A 18 0.48 26.02 -1.91
N ALA A 19 -0.03 25.65 -0.73
CA ALA A 19 0.54 24.55 0.02
C ALA A 19 0.46 23.32 -0.89
N SER A 20 1.60 22.90 -1.44
CA SER A 20 1.69 21.60 -2.10
C SER A 20 1.26 20.58 -1.06
N ALA A 21 0.07 20.01 -1.23
CA ALA A 21 -0.37 18.90 -0.40
C ALA A 21 0.74 17.87 -0.45
N ASP A 22 1.33 17.61 0.71
CA ASP A 22 2.48 16.74 0.82
C ASP A 22 2.11 15.36 0.27
N LYS A 23 2.67 15.05 -0.90
CA LYS A 23 2.35 13.85 -1.65
C LYS A 23 2.73 12.60 -0.84
N LYS A 24 1.76 11.99 -0.13
CA LYS A 24 1.97 10.84 0.74
C LYS A 24 1.18 9.64 0.25
N CYS A 25 1.88 8.53 0.04
CA CYS A 25 1.28 7.25 -0.29
C CYS A 25 0.83 6.55 1.00
N VAL A 26 -0.47 6.25 1.11
CA VAL A 26 -1.08 5.73 2.35
C VAL A 26 -1.55 4.28 2.17
N LEU A 27 -0.95 3.34 2.91
CA LEU A 27 -1.28 1.91 2.79
C LEU A 27 -2.71 1.56 3.21
N SER A 28 -3.29 2.23 4.20
CA SER A 28 -4.65 1.95 4.66
C SER A 28 -5.66 2.08 3.51
N GLY A 29 -6.60 1.14 3.44
CA GLY A 29 -7.65 1.10 2.43
C GLY A 29 -7.65 -0.18 1.59
N SER A 30 -8.38 -0.13 0.49
CA SER A 30 -8.63 -1.28 -0.39
C SER A 30 -7.80 -1.21 -1.67
N TRP A 31 -7.22 -2.35 -2.02
CA TRP A 31 -6.25 -2.51 -3.09
C TRP A 31 -6.61 -3.72 -3.95
N ARG A 32 -6.33 -3.63 -5.25
CA ARG A 32 -6.44 -4.74 -6.20
C ARG A 32 -5.15 -4.90 -6.97
N ASN A 33 -4.69 -6.14 -7.17
CA ASN A 33 -3.55 -6.42 -8.04
C ASN A 33 -3.95 -6.79 -9.47
N GLU A 34 -2.95 -6.93 -10.33
CA GLU A 34 -3.11 -7.29 -11.74
C GLU A 34 -3.70 -8.70 -11.97
N LEU A 35 -3.68 -9.57 -10.95
CA LEU A 35 -4.32 -10.89 -10.99
C LEU A 35 -5.80 -10.85 -10.55
N GLY A 36 -6.31 -9.69 -10.14
CA GLY A 36 -7.68 -9.52 -9.62
C GLY A 36 -7.84 -9.84 -8.13
N SER A 37 -6.74 -10.08 -7.41
CA SER A 37 -6.78 -10.30 -5.95
C SER A 37 -7.03 -8.98 -5.24
N ASN A 38 -7.88 -9.00 -4.22
CA ASN A 38 -8.22 -7.84 -3.41
C ASN A 38 -7.57 -7.93 -2.03
N MET A 39 -7.17 -6.79 -1.49
CA MET A 39 -6.64 -6.67 -0.15
C MET A 39 -7.23 -5.44 0.52
N THR A 40 -7.49 -5.53 1.82
CA THR A 40 -7.86 -4.39 2.64
C THR A 40 -6.89 -4.28 3.80
N ILE A 41 -6.20 -3.14 3.91
CA ILE A 41 -5.28 -2.83 5.00
C ILE A 41 -6.00 -1.88 5.97
N SER A 42 -6.04 -2.26 7.26
CA SER A 42 -6.58 -1.44 8.33
C SER A 42 -5.67 -0.24 8.64
N ALA A 43 -6.09 0.63 9.56
CA ALA A 43 -5.28 1.74 10.00
C ALA A 43 -3.88 1.29 10.48
N VAL A 44 -2.84 1.96 9.98
CA VAL A 44 -1.46 1.78 10.42
C VAL A 44 -1.26 2.49 11.77
N ASN A 45 -0.73 1.77 12.76
CA ASN A 45 -0.47 2.32 14.09
C ASN A 45 0.78 3.23 14.13
N ALA A 46 1.05 3.85 15.28
CA ALA A 46 2.17 4.78 15.45
C ALA A 46 3.54 4.11 15.20
N GLU A 47 3.67 2.83 15.51
CA GLU A 47 4.88 2.02 15.31
C GLU A 47 5.02 1.53 13.86
N GLY A 48 4.05 1.83 12.99
CA GLY A 48 4.03 1.39 11.59
C GLY A 48 3.42 0.01 11.36
N GLY A 49 2.95 -0.67 12.40
CA GLY A 49 2.27 -1.96 12.32
C GLY A 49 0.83 -1.84 11.78
N PHE A 50 0.38 -2.87 11.07
CA PHE A 50 -0.97 -2.96 10.54
C PHE A 50 -1.47 -4.41 10.42
N THR A 51 -2.78 -4.56 10.32
CA THR A 51 -3.47 -5.81 10.00
C THR A 51 -4.40 -5.59 8.80
N GLY A 52 -5.02 -6.66 8.32
CA GLY A 52 -5.98 -6.57 7.25
C GLY A 52 -6.51 -7.93 6.81
N SER A 53 -7.09 -7.94 5.62
CA SER A 53 -7.57 -9.13 4.94
C SER A 53 -7.06 -9.19 3.50
N TYR A 54 -6.86 -10.41 3.01
CA TYR A 54 -6.45 -10.71 1.65
C TYR A 54 -7.42 -11.73 1.04
N PHE A 55 -7.93 -11.42 -0.14
CA PHE A 55 -8.76 -12.31 -0.94
C PHE A 55 -8.10 -12.51 -2.30
N THR A 56 -7.43 -13.65 -2.45
CA THR A 56 -6.74 -13.99 -3.70
C THR A 56 -7.74 -14.36 -4.80
N ALA A 57 -7.42 -14.03 -6.05
CA ALA A 57 -8.17 -14.51 -7.21
C ALA A 57 -7.65 -15.86 -7.75
N VAL A 58 -6.45 -16.27 -7.33
CA VAL A 58 -5.76 -17.47 -7.80
C VAL A 58 -5.24 -18.33 -6.65
N THR A 59 -5.17 -19.63 -6.86
CA THR A 59 -4.61 -20.60 -5.90
C THR A 59 -3.92 -21.74 -6.64
N ALA A 60 -2.84 -22.26 -6.08
CA ALA A 60 -2.16 -23.46 -6.57
C ALA A 60 -2.75 -24.76 -5.98
N THR A 61 -3.82 -24.65 -5.19
CA THR A 61 -4.53 -25.79 -4.58
C THR A 61 -5.92 -25.94 -5.20
N ASN A 62 -6.52 -27.12 -5.10
CA ASN A 62 -7.91 -27.37 -5.49
C ASN A 62 -8.93 -26.95 -4.42
N LYS A 63 -8.49 -26.33 -3.32
CA LYS A 63 -9.35 -25.91 -2.23
C LYS A 63 -10.08 -24.62 -2.58
N ARG A 64 -11.31 -24.47 -2.10
CA ARG A 64 -12.07 -23.23 -2.23
C ARG A 64 -11.30 -22.08 -1.59
N ILE A 65 -11.10 -21.00 -2.35
CA ILE A 65 -10.47 -19.78 -1.85
C ILE A 65 -11.34 -19.15 -0.76
N LEU A 66 -10.70 -18.74 0.33
CA LEU A 66 -11.32 -18.02 1.45
C LEU A 66 -10.50 -16.76 1.77
N VAL A 67 -11.17 -15.75 2.32
CA VAL A 67 -10.51 -14.57 2.86
C VAL A 67 -9.54 -14.99 3.95
N SER A 68 -8.32 -14.45 3.90
CA SER A 68 -7.22 -14.78 4.81
C SER A 68 -6.71 -13.53 5.51
N PRO A 69 -6.35 -13.58 6.80
CA PRO A 69 -5.82 -12.42 7.51
C PRO A 69 -4.41 -12.08 7.02
N LEU A 70 -4.09 -10.78 7.03
CA LEU A 70 -2.73 -10.29 6.87
C LEU A 70 -2.27 -9.48 8.08
N LYS A 71 -0.97 -9.51 8.35
CA LYS A 71 -0.31 -8.70 9.38
C LYS A 71 1.04 -8.21 8.86
N GLY A 72 1.35 -6.94 9.06
CA GLY A 72 2.58 -6.35 8.53
C GLY A 72 3.02 -5.09 9.26
N SER A 73 4.05 -4.47 8.70
CA SER A 73 4.53 -3.17 9.13
C SER A 73 5.09 -2.37 7.95
N GLN A 74 5.09 -1.05 8.09
CA GLN A 74 5.72 -0.12 7.16
C GLN A 74 6.86 0.64 7.85
N ASN A 75 7.81 1.11 7.04
CA ASN A 75 8.86 1.98 7.52
C ASN A 75 8.34 3.41 7.70
N SER A 76 8.02 3.77 8.95
CA SER A 76 7.53 5.09 9.34
C SER A 76 8.58 6.21 9.25
N LYS A 77 9.86 5.89 9.01
CA LYS A 77 10.95 6.88 8.95
C LYS A 77 11.20 7.45 7.55
N SER A 78 10.41 7.05 6.55
CA SER A 78 10.61 7.51 5.16
C SER A 78 10.32 9.00 5.02
N GLN A 79 11.38 9.79 4.79
CA GLN A 79 11.27 11.22 4.49
C GLN A 79 10.54 11.48 3.15
N ARG A 80 10.54 10.49 2.25
CA ARG A 80 9.93 10.60 0.91
C ARG A 80 8.42 10.35 0.88
N LYS A 81 7.79 10.09 2.04
CA LYS A 81 6.32 9.84 2.17
C LYS A 81 5.79 8.70 1.28
N GLN A 82 6.69 7.83 0.85
CA GLN A 82 6.48 6.65 0.00
C GLN A 82 7.16 5.46 0.69
N PRO A 83 6.53 4.90 1.74
CA PRO A 83 7.19 3.95 2.64
C PRO A 83 7.40 2.59 2.00
N THR A 84 8.52 1.94 2.35
CA THR A 84 8.67 0.49 2.19
C THR A 84 7.84 -0.22 3.25
N PHE A 85 7.34 -1.41 2.95
CA PHE A 85 6.54 -2.19 3.88
C PHE A 85 6.67 -3.69 3.60
N GLY A 86 6.22 -4.49 4.55
CA GLY A 86 6.05 -5.92 4.35
C GLY A 86 4.90 -6.46 5.18
N PHE A 87 4.28 -7.53 4.71
CA PHE A 87 3.20 -8.21 5.41
C PHE A 87 3.18 -9.70 5.12
N THR A 88 2.61 -10.46 6.05
CA THR A 88 2.41 -11.90 5.97
C THR A 88 0.92 -12.17 5.81
N VAL A 89 0.57 -13.05 4.87
CA VAL A 89 -0.78 -13.62 4.69
C VAL A 89 -0.75 -15.07 5.16
N SER A 90 -1.54 -15.37 6.20
CA SER A 90 -1.73 -16.74 6.68
C SER A 90 -2.97 -17.32 6.03
N TRP A 91 -2.80 -18.21 5.04
CA TRP A 91 -3.93 -18.68 4.23
C TRP A 91 -4.90 -19.55 5.05
N THR A 92 -6.16 -19.15 5.15
CA THR A 92 -7.18 -19.86 5.96
C THR A 92 -7.68 -21.15 5.30
N PHE A 93 -7.44 -21.31 4.01
CA PHE A 93 -7.86 -22.46 3.23
C PHE A 93 -6.72 -23.42 2.88
N SER A 94 -5.48 -23.17 3.30
CA SER A 94 -4.34 -24.06 3.01
C SER A 94 -3.25 -23.98 4.08
N ASN A 95 -2.37 -24.96 4.14
CA ASN A 95 -1.23 -24.94 5.06
C ASN A 95 -0.03 -24.24 4.42
N SER A 96 -0.26 -23.03 3.92
CA SER A 96 0.81 -22.22 3.32
C SER A 96 0.78 -20.81 3.89
N VAL A 97 1.88 -20.08 3.69
CA VAL A 97 2.01 -18.68 4.08
C VAL A 97 2.61 -17.91 2.91
N THR A 98 2.17 -16.68 2.69
CA THR A 98 2.85 -15.77 1.75
C THR A 98 3.34 -14.55 2.47
N VAL A 99 4.59 -14.17 2.23
CA VAL A 99 5.09 -12.84 2.62
C VAL A 99 5.16 -11.95 1.40
N PHE A 100 4.78 -10.69 1.57
CA PHE A 100 4.94 -9.62 0.60
C PHE A 100 5.90 -8.58 1.16
N VAL A 101 6.75 -8.04 0.31
CA VAL A 101 7.59 -6.87 0.60
C VAL A 101 7.52 -5.93 -0.58
N GLY A 102 7.48 -4.62 -0.32
CA GLY A 102 7.34 -3.65 -1.39
C GLY A 102 7.48 -2.21 -0.95
N GLN A 103 7.11 -1.33 -1.87
CA GLN A 103 7.09 0.11 -1.66
C GLN A 103 5.82 0.72 -2.25
N CYS A 104 5.24 1.65 -1.50
CA CYS A 104 4.12 2.47 -1.92
C CYS A 104 4.65 3.65 -2.74
N PHE A 105 4.19 3.81 -3.96
CA PHE A 105 4.52 4.94 -4.85
C PHE A 105 3.29 5.77 -5.15
N MET A 106 3.47 7.07 -5.31
CA MET A 106 2.43 7.96 -5.83
C MET A 106 2.98 8.76 -7.00
N ASP A 107 2.25 8.76 -8.11
CA ASP A 107 2.67 9.43 -9.33
C ASP A 107 2.35 10.94 -9.33
N ASP A 108 2.65 11.59 -10.45
CA ASP A 108 2.42 13.03 -10.59
C ASP A 108 0.94 13.42 -10.60
N ASN A 109 0.06 12.48 -11.00
CA ASN A 109 -1.39 12.63 -11.02
C ASN A 109 -2.04 12.32 -9.66
N GLY A 110 -1.26 11.86 -8.67
CA GLY A 110 -1.76 11.45 -7.36
C GLY A 110 -2.31 10.02 -7.34
N GLU A 111 -2.06 9.22 -8.38
CA GLU A 111 -2.41 7.81 -8.38
C GLU A 111 -1.38 7.01 -7.61
N GLU A 112 -1.86 6.17 -6.69
CA GLU A 112 -1.01 5.34 -5.86
C GLU A 112 -0.90 3.91 -6.39
N SER A 113 0.30 3.35 -6.27
CA SER A 113 0.57 1.95 -6.56
C SER A 113 1.48 1.31 -5.52
N LEU A 114 1.24 0.03 -5.22
CA LEU A 114 2.15 -0.78 -4.41
C LEU A 114 2.94 -1.70 -5.33
N LYS A 115 4.24 -1.49 -5.43
CA LYS A 115 5.14 -2.38 -6.15
C LYS A 115 5.68 -3.40 -5.16
N THR A 116 5.33 -4.68 -5.35
CA THR A 116 5.64 -5.73 -4.38
C THR A 116 6.30 -6.94 -5.03
N MET A 117 7.12 -7.63 -4.24
CA MET A 117 7.53 -9.00 -4.46
C MET A 117 6.95 -9.88 -3.36
N TRP A 118 6.79 -11.17 -3.63
CA TRP A 118 6.29 -12.11 -2.64
C TRP A 118 7.02 -13.45 -2.68
N LEU A 119 7.00 -14.14 -1.54
CA LEU A 119 7.40 -15.53 -1.40
C LEU A 119 6.22 -16.33 -0.83
N LEU A 120 5.75 -17.33 -1.57
CA LEU A 120 4.76 -18.30 -1.10
C LEU A 120 5.52 -19.52 -0.58
N ARG A 121 5.36 -19.82 0.70
CA ARG A 121 5.92 -20.99 1.34
C ARG A 121 4.84 -22.05 1.56
N GLN A 122 5.02 -23.22 0.94
CA GLN A 122 4.19 -24.40 1.16
C GLN A 122 4.69 -25.21 2.36
N GLU A 123 3.78 -25.83 3.09
CA GLU A 123 4.12 -26.92 4.00
C GLU A 123 4.58 -28.14 3.18
N VAL A 124 5.63 -28.82 3.68
CA VAL A 124 6.14 -30.07 3.11
C VAL A 124 6.34 -31.10 4.21
N GLY A 125 6.11 -32.37 3.89
CA GLY A 125 6.13 -33.46 4.88
C GLY A 125 7.51 -33.85 5.40
N SER A 126 8.60 -33.33 4.83
CA SER A 126 9.96 -33.57 5.32
C SER A 126 10.94 -32.46 4.90
N PRO A 127 12.05 -32.27 5.64
CA PRO A 127 13.10 -31.31 5.26
C PRO A 127 13.71 -31.58 3.87
N PHE A 128 13.75 -32.83 3.41
CA PHE A 128 14.26 -33.18 2.08
C PHE A 128 13.42 -32.61 0.94
N ALA A 129 12.17 -32.25 1.19
CA ALA A 129 11.29 -31.61 0.22
C ALA A 129 11.35 -30.07 0.28
N ASP A 130 12.18 -29.48 1.14
CA ASP A 130 12.28 -28.02 1.34
C ASP A 130 12.65 -27.26 0.06
N TRP A 131 13.52 -27.84 -0.76
CA TRP A 131 14.06 -27.22 -1.97
C TRP A 131 12.98 -26.74 -2.96
N LYS A 132 11.79 -27.36 -2.94
CA LYS A 132 10.65 -27.03 -3.83
C LYS A 132 9.52 -26.27 -3.12
N ALA A 133 9.68 -25.95 -1.85
CA ALA A 133 8.59 -25.45 -1.02
C ALA A 133 8.34 -23.94 -1.16
N THR A 134 9.23 -23.20 -1.82
CA THR A 134 9.14 -21.73 -1.94
C THR A 134 8.97 -21.32 -3.40
N ARG A 135 7.89 -20.57 -3.68
CA ARG A 135 7.67 -19.88 -4.96
C ARG A 135 7.89 -18.38 -4.78
N VAL A 136 8.32 -17.70 -5.83
CA VAL A 136 8.56 -16.26 -5.85
C VAL A 136 7.78 -15.59 -6.98
N GLY A 137 7.36 -14.34 -6.78
CA GLY A 137 6.75 -13.55 -7.82
C GLY A 137 6.65 -12.07 -7.45
N THR A 138 5.97 -11.31 -8.30
CA THR A 138 5.71 -9.89 -8.12
C THR A 138 4.23 -9.61 -8.26
N ASN A 139 3.74 -8.55 -7.61
CA ASN A 139 2.43 -7.98 -7.88
C ASN A 139 2.47 -6.45 -7.81
N VAL A 140 1.63 -5.82 -8.62
CA VAL A 140 1.39 -4.39 -8.60
C VAL A 140 -0.05 -4.16 -8.15
N PHE A 141 -0.22 -3.51 -7.01
CA PHE A 141 -1.56 -3.15 -6.52
C PHE A 141 -1.88 -1.71 -6.85
N THR A 142 -3.14 -1.43 -7.18
CA THR A 142 -3.72 -0.09 -7.31
C THR A 142 -4.93 0.04 -6.40
N ARG A 143 -5.29 1.29 -6.06
CA ARG A 143 -6.47 1.56 -5.21
C ARG A 143 -7.75 1.09 -5.90
N ILE A 144 -8.65 0.49 -5.12
CA ILE A 144 -10.04 0.28 -5.54
C ILE A 144 -10.78 1.59 -5.28
N LYS A 145 -11.30 2.20 -6.35
CA LYS A 145 -12.16 3.40 -6.29
C LYS A 145 -13.58 3.03 -5.89
#